data_AF-A0A0N0Z6P3-F1
#
_entry.id   AF-A0A0N0Z6P3-F1
#
_cell.length_a   1.000
_cell.length_b   1.000
_cell.length_c   1.000
_cell.angle_alpha   90.00
_cell.angle_beta   90.00
_cell.angle_gamma   90.00
#
_symmetry.space_group_name_H-M   'P 1'
#
loop_
_entity.id
_entity.type
_entity.pdbx_description
1 polymer ?
#
loop_
_entity_poly.entity_id
_entity_poly.type
_entity_poly.pdbx_seq_one_letter_code
_entity_poly.pdbx_strand_id
1 'polypeptide(L)'
;MIIRTVILFLFSSVVSYCYASINVDRTRIIFEQKTDAISMTLSNNAEHPYLAQAWIENEKGEKSSEYFVVIPPIQRIEANSKNQIKILKSVSHKLLSEDQESLFYLKIKEIPPKPIEGNIIQIALQSQLKIFYRPTNILTQQDQSWLKEITVIYANKTLTLINPTAYYINIADVIDKNGEIIIDVGYNMLAPFSSKEFILTSQLSDKFQIGYIDDYGALRLFTYLYENKRYSLQNEG
;
A
#
# COMPACT_ATOMS: atom_id res chain seq x y z
N MET A 1 35.77 -35.71 25.41
CA MET A 1 34.44 -35.76 24.78
C MET A 1 33.52 -34.67 25.37
N ILE A 2 33.90 -33.39 25.26
CA ILE A 2 33.07 -32.24 25.75
C ILE A 2 33.17 -31.02 24.78
N ILE A 3 34.00 -31.06 23.73
CA ILE A 3 34.27 -29.89 22.86
C ILE A 3 33.55 -30.03 21.50
N ARG A 4 32.27 -30.45 21.50
CA ARG A 4 31.54 -30.64 20.22
C ARG A 4 30.09 -30.15 20.23
N THR A 5 29.68 -29.40 21.25
CA THR A 5 28.26 -29.05 21.48
C THR A 5 28.02 -27.55 21.72
N VAL A 6 28.84 -26.65 21.17
CA VAL A 6 28.66 -25.18 21.38
C VAL A 6 28.62 -24.37 20.07
N ILE A 7 28.71 -24.99 18.90
CA ILE A 7 28.62 -24.28 17.62
C ILE A 7 27.27 -24.58 16.97
N LEU A 8 26.17 -24.14 17.58
CA LEU A 8 24.87 -24.20 16.90
C LEU A 8 23.82 -23.25 17.49
N PHE A 9 24.12 -21.95 17.69
CA PHE A 9 23.06 -20.96 17.87
C PHE A 9 23.55 -19.51 17.67
N LEU A 10 24.10 -19.18 16.49
CA LEU A 10 24.32 -17.78 16.13
C LEU A 10 24.17 -17.55 14.62
N PHE A 11 23.15 -18.16 14.03
CA PHE A 11 22.61 -17.69 12.75
C PHE A 11 21.58 -16.60 13.05
N SER A 12 22.06 -15.47 13.59
CA SER A 12 21.27 -14.25 13.64
C SER A 12 21.12 -13.79 12.19
N SER A 13 19.91 -13.94 11.66
CA SER A 13 19.49 -13.37 10.40
C SER A 13 19.86 -11.90 10.38
N VAL A 14 20.84 -11.55 9.55
CA VAL A 14 21.18 -10.17 9.24
C VAL A 14 20.02 -9.61 8.43
N VAL A 15 18.99 -9.10 9.12
CA VAL A 15 17.91 -8.36 8.48
C VAL A 15 18.56 -7.11 7.89
N SER A 16 18.78 -7.12 6.58
CA SER A 16 19.29 -5.96 5.87
C SER A 16 18.18 -4.93 5.82
N TYR A 17 18.16 -4.02 6.78
CA TYR A 17 17.29 -2.85 6.74
C TYR A 17 17.76 -1.97 5.58
N CYS A 18 16.92 -1.83 4.55
CA CYS A 18 17.14 -0.81 3.53
C CYS A 18 16.79 0.55 4.17
N TYR A 19 17.81 1.28 4.61
CA TYR A 19 17.63 2.62 5.19
C TYR A 19 17.47 3.63 4.06
N ALA A 20 16.24 4.05 3.79
CA ALA A 20 16.04 5.30 3.06
C ALA A 20 16.53 6.47 3.91
N SER A 21 17.12 7.49 3.29
CA SER A 21 17.55 8.67 4.05
C SER A 21 16.33 9.45 4.51
N ILE A 22 15.38 9.71 3.60
CA ILE A 22 14.07 10.27 3.92
C ILE A 22 13.03 9.16 4.10
N ASN A 23 12.47 9.07 5.30
CA ASN A 23 11.42 8.12 5.69
C ASN A 23 10.08 8.82 5.88
N VAL A 24 8.99 8.11 5.55
CA VAL A 24 7.60 8.58 5.68
C VAL A 24 6.90 7.87 6.84
N ASP A 25 5.98 8.56 7.52
CA ASP A 25 5.29 8.02 8.72
C ASP A 25 4.15 7.03 8.43
N ARG A 26 3.82 6.80 7.15
CA ARG A 26 2.74 5.89 6.72
C ARG A 26 3.01 5.37 5.32
N THR A 27 2.32 4.30 4.93
CA THR A 27 2.45 3.67 3.61
C THR A 27 1.33 4.04 2.63
N ARG A 28 0.23 4.61 3.15
CA ARG A 28 -0.95 5.08 2.40
C ARG A 28 -1.66 6.21 3.12
N ILE A 29 -2.49 6.96 2.38
CA ILE A 29 -3.29 8.06 2.90
C ILE A 29 -4.75 7.80 2.54
N ILE A 30 -5.62 7.80 3.54
CA ILE A 30 -7.07 7.90 3.35
C ILE A 30 -7.43 9.37 3.50
N PHE A 31 -7.90 9.99 2.43
CA PHE A 31 -8.30 11.38 2.38
C PHE A 31 -9.82 11.48 2.33
N GLU A 32 -10.46 11.54 3.51
CA GLU A 32 -11.91 11.68 3.60
C GLU A 32 -12.39 13.02 3.03
N GLN A 33 -13.54 13.03 2.35
CA GLN A 33 -14.10 14.23 1.72
C GLN A 33 -14.32 15.40 2.69
N LYS A 34 -14.66 15.13 3.96
CA LYS A 34 -14.83 16.17 4.99
C LYS A 34 -13.51 16.76 5.50
N THR A 35 -12.37 16.14 5.21
CA THR A 35 -11.05 16.58 5.65
C THR A 35 -10.51 17.63 4.68
N ASP A 36 -10.02 18.76 5.17
CA ASP A 36 -9.45 19.80 4.29
C ASP A 36 -7.95 19.65 4.09
N ALA A 37 -7.26 19.08 5.08
CA ALA A 37 -5.82 18.88 5.06
C ALA A 37 -5.38 17.65 5.86
N ILE A 38 -4.35 16.96 5.36
CA ILE A 38 -3.64 15.90 6.09
C ILE A 38 -2.17 16.29 6.22
N SER A 39 -1.60 16.12 7.42
CA SER A 39 -0.18 16.33 7.66
C SER A 39 0.55 14.99 7.69
N MET A 40 1.75 14.95 7.11
CA MET A 40 2.64 13.79 7.10
C MET A 40 4.03 14.23 7.55
N THR A 41 4.66 13.38 8.36
CA THR A 41 6.03 13.59 8.83
C THR A 41 7.02 12.92 7.89
N LEU A 42 8.03 13.69 7.49
CA LEU A 42 9.21 13.22 6.78
C LEU A 42 10.40 13.22 7.76
N SER A 43 11.08 12.10 7.92
CA SER A 43 12.22 11.96 8.82
C SER A 43 13.50 11.70 8.03
N ASN A 44 14.51 12.54 8.21
CA ASN A 44 15.84 12.29 7.68
C ASN A 44 16.68 11.52 8.71
N ASN A 45 16.96 10.25 8.45
CA ASN A 45 17.77 9.40 9.32
C ASN A 45 19.24 9.33 8.90
N ALA A 46 19.65 10.12 7.91
CA ALA A 46 21.04 10.22 7.49
C ALA A 46 21.82 11.24 8.34
N GLU A 47 23.15 11.12 8.31
CA GLU A 47 24.08 12.04 8.98
C GLU A 47 24.30 13.37 8.22
N HIS A 48 23.64 13.54 7.07
CA HIS A 48 23.76 14.71 6.22
C HIS A 48 22.38 15.31 5.91
N PRO A 49 22.28 16.63 5.62
CA PRO A 49 21.03 17.23 5.19
C PRO A 49 20.61 16.72 3.82
N TYR A 50 19.32 16.46 3.65
CA TYR A 50 18.71 16.05 2.39
C TYR A 50 17.63 17.04 1.98
N LEU A 51 17.44 17.20 0.67
CA LEU A 51 16.25 17.85 0.13
C LEU A 51 15.17 16.79 -0.11
N ALA A 52 13.95 17.06 0.33
CA ALA A 52 12.78 16.24 0.03
C ALA A 52 11.86 17.00 -0.91
N GLN A 53 11.63 16.47 -2.11
CA GLN A 53 10.69 16.99 -3.09
C GLN A 53 9.41 16.16 -3.08
N ALA A 54 8.27 16.80 -2.91
CA ALA A 54 6.96 16.15 -2.87
C ALA A 54 6.03 16.68 -3.97
N TRP A 55 5.29 15.79 -4.61
CA TRP A 55 4.22 16.13 -5.56
C TRP A 55 3.15 15.05 -5.62
N ILE A 56 2.02 15.38 -6.26
CA ILE A 56 0.90 14.45 -6.44
C ILE A 56 0.77 14.11 -7.93
N GLU A 57 0.47 12.85 -8.20
CA GLU A 57 0.15 12.32 -9.51
C GLU A 57 -1.27 11.75 -9.52
N ASN A 58 -1.93 11.82 -10.67
CA ASN A 58 -3.18 11.10 -10.92
C ASN A 58 -2.92 9.59 -11.17
N GLU A 59 -3.98 8.81 -11.40
CA GLU A 59 -3.88 7.38 -11.68
C GLU A 59 -3.04 7.05 -12.94
N LYS A 60 -2.93 7.99 -13.88
CA LYS A 60 -2.11 7.86 -15.10
C LYS A 60 -0.62 8.15 -14.87
N GLY A 61 -0.23 8.54 -13.66
CA GLY A 61 1.15 8.95 -13.33
C GLY A 61 1.49 10.38 -13.78
N GLU A 62 0.49 11.18 -14.11
CA GLU A 62 0.70 12.57 -14.53
C GLU A 62 0.67 13.47 -13.30
N LYS A 63 1.69 14.33 -13.16
CA LYS A 63 1.74 15.31 -12.08
C LYS A 63 0.55 16.26 -12.19
N SER A 64 -0.27 16.33 -11.14
CA SER A 64 -1.44 17.18 -11.09
C SER A 64 -1.56 17.86 -9.73
N SER A 65 -1.96 19.12 -9.75
CA SER A 65 -2.33 19.91 -8.58
C SER A 65 -3.81 20.31 -8.59
N GLU A 66 -4.60 19.67 -9.44
CA GLU A 66 -6.00 20.04 -9.68
C GLU A 66 -6.87 19.73 -8.45
N TYR A 67 -6.75 18.51 -7.92
CA TYR A 67 -7.57 18.00 -6.81
C TYR A 67 -6.89 18.12 -5.45
N PHE A 68 -5.57 17.97 -5.43
CA PHE A 68 -4.76 18.02 -4.21
C PHE A 68 -3.47 18.77 -4.44
N VAL A 69 -3.00 19.46 -3.40
CA VAL A 69 -1.73 20.21 -3.42
C VAL A 69 -0.90 19.81 -2.21
N VAL A 70 0.40 19.56 -2.41
CA VAL A 70 1.33 19.29 -1.32
C VAL A 70 2.20 20.51 -1.01
N ILE A 71 2.33 20.86 0.27
CA ILE A 71 3.05 22.04 0.74
C ILE A 71 3.94 21.67 1.95
N PRO A 72 5.23 22.05 1.96
CA PRO A 72 5.97 22.62 0.83
C PRO A 72 6.28 21.56 -0.25
N PRO A 73 6.38 21.94 -1.54
CA PRO A 73 6.72 21.01 -2.62
C PRO A 73 8.20 20.60 -2.61
N ILE A 74 9.07 21.38 -1.97
CA ILE A 74 10.46 21.04 -1.70
C ILE A 74 10.89 21.63 -0.36
N GLN A 75 11.66 20.87 0.40
CA GLN A 75 12.21 21.34 1.67
C GLN A 75 13.54 20.68 2.00
N ARG A 76 14.39 21.40 2.72
CA ARG A 76 15.61 20.85 3.32
C ARG A 76 15.28 20.29 4.70
N ILE A 77 15.73 19.07 4.96
CA ILE A 77 15.60 18.39 6.24
C ILE A 77 17.02 18.11 6.74
N GLU A 78 17.38 18.68 7.88
CA GLU A 78 18.70 18.48 8.49
C GLU A 78 18.92 17.03 8.90
N ALA A 79 20.18 16.68 9.17
CA ALA A 79 20.53 15.34 9.65
C ALA A 79 19.73 14.98 10.92
N ASN A 80 19.30 13.72 11.01
CA ASN A 80 18.55 13.18 12.14
C ASN A 80 17.32 14.01 12.57
N SER A 81 16.74 14.77 11.64
CA SER A 81 15.66 15.72 11.91
C SER A 81 14.36 15.34 11.19
N LYS A 82 13.25 15.92 11.64
CA LYS A 82 11.92 15.67 11.08
C LYS A 82 11.26 16.98 10.66
N ASN A 83 10.65 16.97 9.49
CA ASN A 83 9.77 18.05 9.05
C ASN A 83 8.42 17.49 8.62
N GLN A 84 7.45 18.39 8.34
CA GLN A 84 6.14 18.01 7.86
C GLN A 84 5.87 18.49 6.44
N ILE A 85 5.06 17.74 5.71
CA ILE A 85 4.32 18.19 4.54
C ILE A 85 2.83 18.18 4.86
N LYS A 86 2.08 19.05 4.21
CA LYS A 86 0.62 19.09 4.24
C LYS A 86 0.07 18.82 2.85
N ILE A 87 -0.90 17.92 2.78
CA ILE A 87 -1.69 17.66 1.58
C ILE A 87 -3.01 18.38 1.77
N LEU A 88 -3.31 19.34 0.90
CA LEU A 88 -4.51 20.17 0.93
C LEU A 88 -5.47 19.74 -0.17
N LYS A 89 -6.75 19.68 0.15
CA LYS A 89 -7.83 19.47 -0.82
C LYS A 89 -8.10 20.77 -1.59
N SER A 90 -8.11 20.71 -2.91
CA SER A 90 -8.45 21.83 -3.79
C SER A 90 -9.98 21.96 -3.92
N VAL A 91 -10.45 23.11 -4.41
CA VAL A 91 -11.89 23.34 -4.69
C VAL A 91 -12.42 22.38 -5.76
N SER A 92 -11.58 21.96 -6.71
CA SER A 92 -11.94 21.04 -7.79
C SER A 92 -12.24 19.61 -7.32
N HIS A 93 -12.03 19.27 -6.04
CA HIS A 93 -12.43 17.96 -5.49
C HIS A 93 -13.90 17.62 -5.71
N LYS A 94 -14.76 18.62 -5.91
CA LYS A 94 -16.19 18.45 -6.23
C LYS A 94 -16.46 17.77 -7.58
N LEU A 95 -15.45 17.67 -8.44
CA LEU A 95 -15.54 16.94 -9.71
C LEU A 95 -15.21 15.45 -9.55
N LEU A 96 -14.71 15.02 -8.38
CA LEU A 96 -14.46 13.61 -8.09
C LEU A 96 -15.79 12.90 -7.83
N SER A 97 -15.79 11.58 -8.04
CA SER A 97 -16.98 10.76 -7.79
C SER A 97 -17.40 10.85 -6.32
N GLU A 98 -18.71 10.91 -6.06
CA GLU A 98 -19.28 10.86 -4.71
C GLU A 98 -19.67 9.43 -4.28
N ASP A 99 -19.70 8.49 -5.23
CA ASP A 99 -20.23 7.13 -5.03
C ASP A 99 -19.12 6.06 -4.97
N GLN A 100 -17.86 6.46 -5.16
CA GLN A 100 -16.70 5.56 -5.06
C GLN A 100 -15.41 6.30 -4.74
N GLU A 101 -14.42 5.56 -4.25
CA GLU A 101 -13.09 6.11 -4.04
C GLU A 101 -12.43 6.58 -5.35
N SER A 102 -11.57 7.59 -5.24
CA SER A 102 -10.69 8.04 -6.32
C SER A 102 -9.23 7.86 -5.92
N LEU A 103 -8.39 7.39 -6.84
CA LEU A 103 -6.98 7.10 -6.59
C LEU A 103 -6.05 8.21 -7.07
N PHE A 104 -5.11 8.59 -6.19
CA PHE A 104 -3.99 9.45 -6.50
C PHE A 104 -2.70 8.86 -5.89
N TYR A 105 -1.56 9.43 -6.26
CA TYR A 105 -0.27 9.04 -5.70
C TYR A 105 0.50 10.24 -5.18
N LEU A 106 0.98 10.15 -3.94
CA LEU A 106 1.99 11.05 -3.42
C LEU A 106 3.37 10.50 -3.79
N LYS A 107 4.19 11.32 -4.44
CA LYS A 107 5.60 11.03 -4.67
C LYS A 107 6.44 11.87 -3.73
N ILE A 108 7.42 11.22 -3.11
CA ILE A 108 8.43 11.89 -2.29
C ILE A 108 9.79 11.42 -2.79
N LYS A 109 10.56 12.33 -3.38
CA LYS A 109 11.91 12.10 -3.87
C LYS A 109 12.90 12.75 -2.92
N GLU A 110 13.84 11.95 -2.45
CA GLU A 110 14.99 12.48 -1.73
C GLU A 110 16.06 12.95 -2.73
N ILE A 111 16.73 14.04 -2.41
CA ILE A 111 17.80 14.62 -3.21
C ILE A 111 19.00 14.74 -2.27
N PRO A 112 20.00 13.85 -2.41
CA PRO A 112 21.18 13.84 -1.56
C PRO A 112 22.07 15.07 -1.82
N PRO A 113 22.95 15.43 -0.86
CA PRO A 113 23.92 16.48 -1.06
C PRO A 113 24.89 16.13 -2.19
N LYS A 114 25.43 17.14 -2.87
CA LYS A 114 26.42 16.94 -3.93
C LYS A 114 27.66 16.23 -3.36
N PRO A 115 28.17 15.18 -4.00
CA PRO A 115 29.35 14.49 -3.51
C PRO A 115 30.61 15.32 -3.64
N ILE A 116 31.52 15.13 -2.69
CA ILE A 116 32.81 15.83 -2.61
C ILE A 116 33.85 15.15 -3.51
N GLU A 117 33.78 13.83 -3.66
CA GLU A 117 34.71 13.03 -4.46
C GLU A 117 34.23 12.80 -5.90
N GLY A 118 35.17 12.65 -6.83
CA GLY A 118 34.89 12.23 -8.20
C GLY A 118 34.71 10.71 -8.31
N ASN A 119 33.94 10.26 -9.30
CA ASN A 119 33.67 8.85 -9.63
C ASN A 119 32.86 8.04 -8.61
N ILE A 120 31.81 8.65 -8.04
CA ILE A 120 30.84 7.90 -7.23
C ILE A 120 29.50 7.77 -7.95
N ILE A 121 28.82 6.64 -7.70
CA ILE A 121 27.42 6.46 -8.04
C ILE A 121 26.60 6.92 -6.85
N GLN A 122 25.72 7.89 -7.06
CA GLN A 122 24.81 8.39 -6.03
C GLN A 122 23.39 7.92 -6.34
N ILE A 123 22.78 7.24 -5.36
CA ILE A 123 21.42 6.73 -5.45
C ILE A 123 20.49 7.72 -4.74
N ALA A 124 19.37 8.04 -5.37
CA ALA A 124 18.30 8.85 -4.80
C ALA A 124 17.01 8.03 -4.80
N LEU A 125 16.44 7.80 -3.62
CA LEU A 125 15.21 7.04 -3.49
C LEU A 125 13.97 7.91 -3.74
N GLN A 126 12.94 7.28 -4.30
CA GLN A 126 11.64 7.90 -4.50
C GLN A 126 10.56 6.98 -3.93
N SER A 127 9.89 7.45 -2.88
CA SER A 127 8.72 6.78 -2.30
C SER A 127 7.47 7.17 -3.08
N GLN A 128 6.58 6.19 -3.28
CA GLN A 128 5.26 6.38 -3.87
C GLN A 128 4.21 5.84 -2.90
N LEU A 129 3.31 6.69 -2.44
CA LEU A 129 2.23 6.34 -1.53
C LEU A 129 0.89 6.53 -2.23
N LYS A 130 -0.04 5.61 -2.00
CA LYS A 130 -1.41 5.74 -2.50
C LYS A 130 -2.19 6.76 -1.64
N ILE A 131 -2.94 7.63 -2.31
CA ILE A 131 -3.95 8.49 -1.71
C ILE A 131 -5.30 7.99 -2.20
N PHE A 132 -6.14 7.53 -1.27
CA PHE A 132 -7.52 7.17 -1.55
C PHE A 132 -8.41 8.33 -1.11
N TYR A 133 -8.97 9.08 -2.06
CA TYR A 133 -10.01 10.05 -1.76
C TYR A 133 -11.32 9.31 -1.50
N ARG A 134 -11.87 9.46 -0.30
CA ARG A 134 -13.03 8.71 0.16
C ARG A 134 -14.23 9.62 0.36
N PRO A 135 -15.25 9.55 -0.52
CA PRO A 135 -16.48 10.32 -0.38
C PRO A 135 -17.23 10.02 0.90
N THR A 136 -17.98 11.00 1.41
CA THR A 136 -18.73 10.85 2.66
C THR A 136 -19.89 9.87 2.50
N ASN A 137 -20.48 9.79 1.30
CA ASN A 137 -21.65 8.95 1.03
C ASN A 137 -21.35 7.45 1.13
N ILE A 138 -20.10 7.06 0.91
CA ILE A 138 -19.68 5.64 1.00
C ILE A 138 -19.17 5.26 2.38
N LEU A 139 -18.99 6.22 3.30
CA LEU A 139 -18.59 5.99 4.69
C LEU A 139 -19.73 5.34 5.49
N THR A 140 -20.05 4.07 5.20
CA THR A 140 -20.93 3.28 6.06
C THR A 140 -20.24 2.97 7.39
N GLN A 141 -21.00 3.06 8.48
CA GLN A 141 -20.56 3.09 9.87
C GLN A 141 -19.57 1.96 10.23
N GLN A 142 -18.33 2.38 10.52
CA GLN A 142 -17.49 1.97 11.64
C GLN A 142 -16.95 0.53 11.72
N ASP A 143 -17.42 -0.40 10.90
CA ASP A 143 -16.74 -1.68 10.70
C ASP A 143 -16.22 -1.80 9.27
N GLN A 144 -14.99 -2.31 9.12
CA GLN A 144 -14.43 -2.80 7.86
C GLN A 144 -15.21 -4.00 7.27
N SER A 145 -16.46 -4.20 7.67
CA SER A 145 -17.40 -5.20 7.14
C SER A 145 -17.57 -5.09 5.63
N TRP A 146 -17.40 -3.92 5.02
CA TRP A 146 -17.41 -3.75 3.57
C TRP A 146 -16.27 -4.51 2.87
N LEU A 147 -15.12 -4.72 3.53
CA LEU A 147 -14.01 -5.47 2.95
C LEU A 147 -14.38 -6.97 2.77
N LYS A 148 -15.41 -7.48 3.48
CA LYS A 148 -15.84 -8.88 3.47
C LYS A 148 -16.63 -9.31 2.21
N GLU A 149 -16.73 -8.45 1.19
CA GLU A 149 -17.62 -8.69 0.04
C GLU A 149 -16.93 -9.16 -1.24
N ILE A 150 -15.61 -9.40 -1.23
CA ILE A 150 -14.94 -9.89 -2.45
C ILE A 150 -15.53 -11.23 -2.85
N THR A 151 -16.11 -11.26 -4.05
CA THR A 151 -16.69 -12.47 -4.63
C THR A 151 -15.62 -13.22 -5.40
N VAL A 152 -15.57 -14.54 -5.21
CA VAL A 152 -14.60 -15.41 -5.85
C VAL A 152 -15.28 -16.34 -6.83
N ILE A 153 -14.77 -16.38 -8.07
CA ILE A 153 -15.12 -17.37 -9.08
C ILE A 153 -13.86 -18.12 -9.46
N TYR A 154 -13.93 -19.45 -9.51
CA TYR A 154 -12.81 -20.29 -9.95
C TYR A 154 -13.28 -21.26 -11.03
N ALA A 155 -12.65 -21.20 -12.20
CA ALA A 155 -12.92 -22.09 -13.32
C ALA A 155 -11.68 -22.27 -14.18
N ASN A 156 -11.40 -23.49 -14.65
CA ASN A 156 -10.29 -23.78 -15.58
C ASN A 156 -8.92 -23.24 -15.15
N LYS A 157 -8.58 -23.33 -13.85
CA LYS A 157 -7.37 -22.75 -13.25
C LYS A 157 -7.30 -21.22 -13.24
N THR A 158 -8.38 -20.53 -13.60
CA THR A 158 -8.49 -19.09 -13.47
C THR A 158 -9.30 -18.74 -12.23
N LEU A 159 -8.69 -17.94 -11.36
CA LEU A 159 -9.31 -17.31 -10.21
C LEU A 159 -9.72 -15.88 -10.58
N THR A 160 -11.02 -15.61 -10.58
CA THR A 160 -11.57 -14.26 -10.77
C THR A 160 -11.99 -13.70 -9.42
N LEU A 161 -11.37 -12.59 -9.04
CA LEU A 161 -11.74 -11.79 -7.87
C LEU A 161 -12.59 -10.61 -8.31
N ILE A 162 -13.79 -10.50 -7.74
CA ILE A 162 -14.75 -9.42 -8.05
C ILE A 162 -14.89 -8.55 -6.81
N ASN A 163 -14.64 -7.26 -6.97
CA ASN A 163 -14.86 -6.25 -5.94
C ASN A 163 -16.21 -5.56 -6.19
N PRO A 164 -17.28 -5.91 -5.44
CA PRO A 164 -18.57 -5.25 -5.57
C PRO A 164 -18.63 -3.92 -4.82
N THR A 165 -17.56 -3.53 -4.12
CA THR A 165 -17.58 -2.38 -3.21
C THR A 165 -17.16 -1.09 -3.91
N ALA A 166 -17.48 0.04 -3.26
CA ALA A 166 -17.09 1.38 -3.68
C ALA A 166 -15.61 1.74 -3.37
N TYR A 167 -14.82 0.79 -2.89
CA TYR A 167 -13.46 0.99 -2.37
C TYR A 167 -12.40 0.31 -3.22
N TYR A 168 -11.18 0.84 -3.22
CA TYR A 168 -10.03 0.13 -3.75
C TYR A 168 -9.53 -0.91 -2.74
N ILE A 169 -9.33 -2.15 -3.21
CA ILE A 169 -8.80 -3.23 -2.38
C ILE A 169 -7.41 -3.61 -2.85
N ASN A 170 -6.43 -3.53 -1.94
CA ASN A 170 -5.06 -3.94 -2.20
C ASN A 170 -4.90 -5.41 -1.85
N ILE A 171 -4.82 -6.29 -2.86
CA ILE A 171 -4.57 -7.72 -2.65
C ILE A 171 -3.05 -7.91 -2.55
N ALA A 172 -2.64 -8.65 -1.53
CA ALA A 172 -1.25 -8.97 -1.26
C ALA A 172 -0.89 -10.32 -1.87
N ASP A 173 -1.59 -11.38 -1.45
CA ASP A 173 -1.28 -12.76 -1.81
C ASP A 173 -2.55 -13.62 -1.85
N VAL A 174 -2.49 -14.72 -2.59
CA VAL A 174 -3.43 -15.84 -2.42
C VAL A 174 -2.68 -17.02 -1.82
N ILE A 175 -3.19 -17.52 -0.69
CA ILE A 175 -2.52 -18.49 0.16
C ILE A 175 -3.36 -19.77 0.21
N ASP A 176 -2.74 -20.91 -0.08
CA ASP A 176 -3.36 -22.23 0.02
C ASP A 176 -3.60 -22.63 1.50
N LYS A 177 -4.45 -23.64 1.74
CA LYS A 177 -4.67 -24.25 3.08
C LYS A 177 -3.39 -24.67 3.83
N ASN A 178 -2.30 -24.97 3.12
CA ASN A 178 -1.00 -25.38 3.64
C ASN A 178 -0.10 -24.17 3.98
N GLY A 179 -0.55 -22.94 3.70
CA GLY A 179 0.22 -21.72 3.92
C GLY A 179 1.15 -21.33 2.77
N GLU A 180 1.10 -22.05 1.64
CA GLU A 180 1.91 -21.73 0.45
C GLU A 180 1.25 -20.60 -0.35
N ILE A 181 2.06 -19.61 -0.76
CA ILE A 181 1.60 -18.54 -1.67
C ILE A 181 1.46 -19.14 -3.07
N ILE A 182 0.22 -19.22 -3.56
CA ILE A 182 -0.10 -19.77 -4.89
C ILE A 182 -0.23 -18.69 -5.96
N ILE A 183 -0.44 -17.43 -5.55
CA ILE A 183 -0.29 -16.26 -6.40
C ILE A 183 0.40 -15.17 -5.60
N ASP A 184 1.59 -14.77 -6.04
CA ASP A 184 2.16 -13.46 -5.72
C ASP A 184 1.52 -12.46 -6.69
N VAL A 185 0.58 -11.66 -6.18
CA VAL A 185 -0.15 -10.73 -7.03
C VAL A 185 0.60 -9.43 -7.28
N GLY A 186 1.86 -9.28 -6.84
CA GLY A 186 2.76 -8.21 -7.29
C GLY A 186 2.15 -6.79 -7.30
N TYR A 187 1.49 -6.39 -6.21
CA TYR A 187 0.81 -5.10 -6.04
C TYR A 187 -0.51 -4.92 -6.82
N ASN A 188 -1.27 -5.98 -7.05
CA ASN A 188 -2.57 -5.86 -7.70
C ASN A 188 -3.62 -5.20 -6.79
N MET A 189 -4.09 -4.04 -7.25
CA MET A 189 -5.23 -3.35 -6.68
C MET A 189 -6.49 -3.68 -7.48
N LEU A 190 -7.57 -4.03 -6.80
CA LEU A 190 -8.91 -4.11 -7.39
C LEU A 190 -9.56 -2.75 -7.24
N ALA A 191 -10.00 -2.16 -8.36
CA ALA A 191 -10.74 -0.92 -8.36
C ALA A 191 -12.18 -1.13 -7.87
N PRO A 192 -12.88 -0.07 -7.44
CA PRO A 192 -14.31 -0.13 -7.15
C PRO A 192 -15.09 -0.77 -8.31
N PHE A 193 -16.05 -1.64 -7.97
CA PHE A 193 -16.95 -2.29 -8.93
C PHE A 193 -16.25 -3.01 -10.11
N SER A 194 -15.03 -3.52 -9.88
CA SER A 194 -14.19 -4.15 -10.92
C SER A 194 -13.88 -5.61 -10.60
N SER A 195 -13.35 -6.33 -11.58
CA SER A 195 -12.87 -7.70 -11.42
C SER A 195 -11.45 -7.85 -11.96
N LYS A 196 -10.69 -8.80 -11.38
CA LYS A 196 -9.39 -9.22 -11.89
C LYS A 196 -9.29 -10.73 -11.94
N GLU A 197 -8.60 -11.22 -12.97
CA GLU A 197 -8.35 -12.63 -13.19
C GLU A 197 -6.89 -12.99 -12.93
N PHE A 198 -6.68 -14.13 -12.30
CA PHE A 198 -5.37 -14.67 -11.98
C PHE A 198 -5.30 -16.13 -12.41
N ILE A 199 -4.31 -16.47 -13.23
CA ILE A 199 -4.09 -17.85 -13.68
C ILE A 199 -3.26 -18.57 -12.61
N LEU A 200 -3.81 -19.64 -12.04
CA LEU A 200 -3.15 -20.47 -11.05
C LEU A 200 -2.21 -21.48 -11.71
N THR A 201 -1.05 -21.68 -11.10
CA THR A 201 -0.11 -22.75 -11.48
C THR A 201 -0.59 -24.12 -10.99
N SER A 202 -1.36 -24.15 -9.91
CA SER A 202 -1.94 -25.33 -9.27
C SER A 202 -3.48 -25.26 -9.18
N GLN A 203 -4.11 -26.36 -8.77
CA GLN A 203 -5.55 -26.38 -8.51
C GLN A 203 -5.85 -25.63 -7.21
N LEU A 204 -6.87 -24.79 -7.20
CA LEU A 204 -7.33 -24.14 -5.97
C LEU A 204 -7.90 -25.17 -4.98
N SER A 205 -7.42 -25.13 -3.74
CA SER A 205 -7.92 -25.96 -2.65
C SER A 205 -9.37 -25.62 -2.26
N ASP A 206 -10.06 -26.54 -1.58
CA ASP A 206 -11.41 -26.30 -1.03
C ASP A 206 -11.42 -25.24 0.08
N LYS A 207 -10.24 -24.93 0.64
CA LYS A 207 -10.01 -23.83 1.57
C LYS A 207 -8.77 -23.07 1.13
N PHE A 208 -8.85 -21.76 1.11
CA PHE A 208 -7.72 -20.89 0.83
C PHE A 208 -7.94 -19.51 1.48
N GLN A 209 -6.91 -18.67 1.48
CA GLN A 209 -6.97 -17.32 2.02
C GLN A 209 -6.56 -16.28 0.98
N ILE A 210 -7.17 -15.11 1.05
CA ILE A 210 -6.76 -13.93 0.28
C ILE A 210 -6.21 -12.90 1.27
N GLY A 211 -4.94 -12.57 1.12
CA GLY A 211 -4.31 -11.48 1.84
C GLY A 211 -4.71 -10.14 1.24
N TYR A 212 -5.12 -9.19 2.08
CA TYR A 212 -5.35 -7.81 1.68
C TYR A 212 -4.71 -6.85 2.69
N ILE A 213 -4.40 -5.64 2.23
CA ILE A 213 -3.84 -4.61 3.11
C ILE A 213 -4.92 -3.60 3.50
N ASP A 214 -5.18 -3.47 4.80
CA ASP A 214 -6.16 -2.54 5.36
C ASP A 214 -5.72 -1.06 5.31
N ASP A 215 -6.59 -0.14 5.72
CA ASP A 215 -6.31 1.31 5.74
C ASP A 215 -5.11 1.70 6.62
N TYR A 216 -4.77 0.88 7.62
CA TYR A 216 -3.64 1.08 8.53
C TYR A 216 -2.34 0.48 7.98
N GLY A 217 -2.40 -0.19 6.82
CA GLY A 217 -1.25 -0.84 6.21
C GLY A 217 -0.97 -2.24 6.75
N ALA A 218 -1.86 -2.84 7.54
CA ALA A 218 -1.70 -4.18 8.06
C ALA A 218 -2.21 -5.23 7.06
N LEU A 219 -1.49 -6.35 6.97
CA LEU A 219 -1.95 -7.53 6.23
C LEU A 219 -3.06 -8.22 7.01
N ARG A 220 -4.19 -8.43 6.35
CA ARG A 220 -5.38 -9.13 6.84
C ARG A 220 -5.71 -10.27 5.89
N LEU A 221 -6.39 -11.30 6.40
CA LEU A 221 -6.70 -12.49 5.63
C LEU A 221 -8.22 -12.67 5.52
N PHE A 222 -8.71 -12.85 4.31
CA PHE A 222 -10.02 -13.44 4.06
C PHE A 222 -9.88 -14.93 3.92
N THR A 223 -10.67 -15.70 4.67
CA THR A 223 -10.71 -17.16 4.51
C THR A 223 -11.91 -17.56 3.67
N TYR A 224 -11.67 -18.30 2.59
CA TYR A 224 -12.71 -18.81 1.70
C TYR A 224 -12.83 -20.33 1.83
N LEU A 225 -14.07 -20.80 1.79
CA LEU A 225 -14.42 -22.22 1.82
C LEU A 225 -15.27 -22.57 0.59
N TYR A 226 -15.00 -23.74 0.01
CA TYR A 226 -15.77 -24.29 -1.10
C TYR A 226 -16.96 -25.08 -0.56
N GLU A 227 -18.15 -24.50 -0.69
CA GLU A 227 -19.40 -25.09 -0.21
C GLU A 227 -20.50 -24.87 -1.25
N ASN A 228 -21.42 -25.83 -1.41
CA ASN A 228 -22.54 -25.70 -2.34
C ASN A 228 -22.13 -25.32 -3.78
N LYS A 229 -21.01 -25.86 -4.26
CA LYS A 229 -20.41 -25.60 -5.59
C LYS A 229 -19.94 -24.16 -5.82
N ARG A 230 -19.64 -23.42 -4.75
CA ARG A 230 -19.10 -22.05 -4.83
C ARG A 230 -18.12 -21.78 -3.69
N TYR A 231 -17.21 -20.83 -3.90
CA TYR A 231 -16.40 -20.30 -2.82
C TYR A 231 -17.15 -19.18 -2.09
N SER A 232 -17.24 -19.26 -0.77
CA SER A 232 -17.84 -18.24 0.07
C SER A 232 -16.90 -17.83 1.19
N LEU A 233 -16.96 -16.56 1.58
CA LEU A 233 -16.20 -16.05 2.69
C LEU A 233 -16.67 -16.71 4.00
N GLN A 234 -15.73 -17.21 4.77
CA GLN A 234 -15.95 -17.68 6.13
C GLN A 234 -16.10 -16.44 7.04
N ASN A 235 -17.33 -16.17 7.50
CA ASN A 235 -17.55 -15.12 8.48
C ASN A 235 -16.91 -15.53 9.82
N GLU A 236 -15.87 -14.81 10.24
CA GLU A 236 -15.44 -14.82 11.63
C GLU A 236 -16.56 -14.16 12.45
N GLY A 237 -17.17 -14.96 13.34
CA GLY A 237 -18.23 -14.52 14.26
C GLY A 237 -17.70 -13.71 15.42
#